data_AF-A0A434UNM2-F1
#
_entry.id   AF-A0A434UNM2-F1
#
_cell.length_a   1.000
_cell.length_b   1.000
_cell.length_c   1.000
_cell.angle_alpha   90.00
_cell.angle_beta   90.00
_cell.angle_gamma   90.00
#
_symmetry.space_group_name_H-M   'P 1'
#
loop_
_entity.id
_entity.type
_entity.pdbx_description
1 polymer ?
#
loop_
_entity_poly.entity_id
_entity_poly.type
_entity_poly.pdbx_seq_one_letter_code
_entity_poly.pdbx_strand_id
1 'polypeptide(L)'
;MINQAHRISVAPMMDWTDRHCRFFHRQLTSHALLYTEMVVADAVIHGARERLLGFDAVEHPVALQLGGSDREKLAEAASIGEAFGYDEINLNVGCPSDRVQSGTFGACLMKVPDLVAGCVAAMKAAVKIPVTVKCRIGVDEQDPEPALDALADGVFDAGADALWVHARKAWLEGLSPKENRDIPPLDYERVYRLKARKHNEFIGINGGIQTIEEALAHLDHVDGAMLGRAAYHTPGILAGVDAAFYGVQSEPFDFAALIDTMADYAARHIEQGGRLGHVTRHMVGLFHGLHGARRYRQILSTDATKPGAGPDVLKTAFAAVEFGGAAAEAA
;
A
#
# COMPACT_ATOMS: atom_id res chain seq x y z
N MET A 1 -0.54 21.22 -2.15
CA MET A 1 -1.89 20.71 -1.84
C MET A 1 -2.00 19.32 -2.41
N ILE A 2 -2.13 18.30 -1.56
CA ILE A 2 -2.32 16.88 -1.95
C ILE A 2 -3.59 16.67 -2.79
N ASN A 3 -4.54 17.61 -2.72
CA ASN A 3 -5.95 17.44 -3.07
C ASN A 3 -6.30 16.91 -4.48
N GLN A 4 -5.36 16.70 -5.40
CA GLN A 4 -5.65 16.00 -6.67
C GLN A 4 -4.54 15.05 -7.18
N ALA A 5 -3.38 14.96 -6.51
CA ALA A 5 -2.24 14.23 -7.09
C ALA A 5 -2.33 12.70 -6.90
N HIS A 6 -3.03 12.21 -5.88
CA HIS A 6 -3.05 10.79 -5.51
C HIS A 6 -4.47 10.23 -5.42
N ARG A 7 -5.17 10.18 -6.55
CA ARG A 7 -6.53 9.60 -6.67
C ARG A 7 -6.56 8.08 -6.42
N ILE A 8 -5.40 7.43 -6.50
CA ILE A 8 -5.24 5.99 -6.35
C ILE A 8 -3.90 5.67 -5.65
N SER A 9 -3.93 4.70 -4.74
CA SER A 9 -2.74 4.25 -4.02
C SER A 9 -2.70 2.72 -3.86
N VAL A 10 -1.50 2.18 -3.66
CA VAL A 10 -1.31 0.78 -3.24
C VAL A 10 -1.11 0.74 -1.72
N ALA A 11 -1.92 -0.06 -1.03
CA ALA A 11 -1.92 -0.11 0.43
C ALA A 11 -0.58 -0.60 1.01
N PRO A 12 -0.18 -0.09 2.19
CA PRO A 12 0.92 -0.65 2.96
C PRO A 12 0.56 -2.06 3.43
N MET A 13 1.37 -3.05 3.10
CA MET A 13 1.11 -4.47 3.40
C MET A 13 2.39 -5.15 3.89
N MET A 14 2.40 -5.48 5.19
CA MET A 14 3.50 -6.23 5.82
C MET A 14 3.84 -7.51 5.04
N ASP A 15 5.13 -7.77 4.94
CA ASP A 15 5.81 -8.81 4.16
C ASP A 15 5.58 -8.75 2.66
N TRP A 16 4.84 -7.77 2.14
CA TRP A 16 4.45 -7.67 0.72
C TRP A 16 5.00 -6.43 0.04
N THR A 17 4.71 -5.21 0.52
CA THR A 17 5.11 -3.95 -0.14
C THR A 17 6.52 -3.50 0.25
N ASP A 18 7.47 -4.44 0.20
CA ASP A 18 8.90 -4.14 0.29
C ASP A 18 9.40 -3.39 -0.96
N ARG A 19 10.68 -3.00 -0.97
CA ARG A 19 11.26 -2.24 -2.10
C ARG A 19 11.19 -3.00 -3.43
N HIS A 20 11.24 -4.34 -3.42
CA HIS A 20 11.18 -5.12 -4.65
C HIS A 20 9.77 -5.12 -5.24
N CYS A 21 8.76 -5.26 -4.38
CA CYS A 21 7.36 -5.13 -4.79
C CYS A 21 7.02 -3.74 -5.29
N ARG A 22 7.50 -2.69 -4.63
CA ARG A 22 7.23 -1.30 -5.02
C ARG A 22 7.93 -0.93 -6.33
N PHE A 23 9.19 -1.35 -6.52
CA PHE A 23 9.87 -1.21 -7.80
C PHE A 23 9.05 -1.85 -8.93
N PHE A 24 8.55 -3.07 -8.72
CA PHE A 24 7.70 -3.77 -9.68
C PHE A 24 6.36 -3.05 -9.92
N HIS A 25 5.66 -2.61 -8.88
CA HIS A 25 4.40 -1.87 -9.02
C HIS A 25 4.59 -0.57 -9.80
N ARG A 26 5.71 0.12 -9.61
CA ARG A 26 6.04 1.33 -10.37
C ARG A 26 6.24 1.05 -11.87
N GLN A 27 6.68 -0.15 -12.25
CA GLN A 27 6.75 -0.51 -13.68
C GLN A 27 5.36 -0.66 -14.30
N LEU A 28 4.33 -0.92 -13.49
CA LEU A 28 2.94 -1.07 -13.95
C LEU A 28 2.17 0.25 -13.95
N THR A 29 2.51 1.19 -13.06
CA THR A 29 1.86 2.50 -12.97
C THR A 29 2.88 3.56 -12.57
N SER A 30 2.92 4.66 -13.32
CA SER A 30 3.79 5.81 -13.07
C SER A 30 3.21 6.81 -12.07
N HIS A 31 1.89 6.77 -11.83
CA HIS A 31 1.21 7.80 -11.02
C HIS A 31 0.69 7.32 -9.66
N ALA A 32 0.42 6.03 -9.47
CA ALA A 32 -0.11 5.56 -8.18
C ALA A 32 0.86 5.86 -7.03
N LEU A 33 0.31 6.33 -5.90
CA LEU A 33 1.08 6.48 -4.66
C LEU A 33 1.39 5.11 -4.08
N LEU A 34 2.66 4.79 -3.92
CA LEU A 34 3.11 3.54 -3.31
C LEU A 34 3.35 3.75 -1.82
N TYR A 35 2.99 2.77 -1.00
CA TYR A 35 3.32 2.79 0.43
C TYR A 35 4.34 1.71 0.77
N THR A 36 5.27 2.03 1.67
CA THR A 36 6.13 1.03 2.30
C THR A 36 5.33 0.01 3.11
N GLU A 37 5.98 -1.05 3.57
CA GLU A 37 5.52 -1.73 4.78
C GLU A 37 5.50 -0.76 5.98
N MET A 38 4.75 -1.10 7.03
CA MET A 38 4.79 -0.32 8.27
C MET A 38 6.14 -0.53 8.96
N VAL A 39 6.88 0.56 9.21
CA VAL A 39 8.14 0.55 9.96
C VAL A 39 7.92 1.22 11.31
N VAL A 40 8.30 0.55 12.40
CA VAL A 40 8.15 1.11 13.76
C VAL A 40 9.15 2.25 13.97
N ALA A 41 8.73 3.34 14.61
CA ALA A 41 9.56 4.53 14.83
C ALA A 41 10.91 4.22 15.48
N ASP A 42 10.94 3.37 16.52
CA ASP A 42 12.19 2.92 17.16
C ASP A 42 13.14 2.21 16.17
N ALA A 43 12.60 1.45 15.21
CA ALA A 43 13.41 0.80 14.20
C ALA A 43 13.99 1.80 13.18
N VAL A 44 13.25 2.87 12.87
CA VAL A 44 13.76 3.97 12.04
C VAL A 44 14.90 4.72 12.75
N ILE A 45 14.72 5.01 14.03
CA ILE A 45 15.69 5.79 14.82
C ILE A 45 16.96 4.99 15.07
N HIS A 46 16.84 3.74 15.53
CA HIS A 46 17.97 2.96 16.04
C HIS A 46 18.42 1.81 15.14
N GLY A 47 17.62 1.44 14.14
CA GLY A 47 17.86 0.27 13.30
C GLY A 47 18.77 0.52 12.09
N ALA A 48 18.93 -0.52 11.28
CA ALA A 48 19.68 -0.45 10.02
C ALA A 48 18.85 0.28 8.94
N ARG A 49 18.94 1.62 8.95
CA ARG A 49 18.10 2.51 8.12
C ARG A 49 18.12 2.16 6.64
N GLU A 50 19.29 1.93 6.04
CA GLU A 50 19.34 1.57 4.62
C GLU A 50 18.50 0.33 4.31
N ARG A 51 18.56 -0.72 5.15
CA ARG A 51 17.73 -1.92 4.95
C ARG A 51 16.24 -1.63 5.14
N LEU A 52 15.88 -0.82 6.13
CA LEU A 52 14.50 -0.56 6.53
C LEU A 52 13.79 0.47 5.64
N LEU A 53 14.53 1.46 5.15
CA LEU A 53 14.00 2.65 4.49
C LEU A 53 14.51 2.84 3.06
N GLY A 54 15.57 2.17 2.66
CA GLY A 54 16.11 2.32 1.30
C GLY A 54 15.09 1.94 0.23
N PHE A 55 15.09 2.69 -0.86
CA PHE A 55 14.22 2.52 -2.01
C PHE A 55 14.97 3.00 -3.28
N ASP A 56 14.53 2.55 -4.45
CA ASP A 56 15.05 3.00 -5.75
C ASP A 56 14.33 4.29 -6.17
N ALA A 57 15.05 5.27 -6.72
CA ALA A 57 14.48 6.58 -7.08
C ALA A 57 13.30 6.49 -8.06
N VAL A 58 13.17 5.41 -8.84
CA VAL A 58 12.00 5.21 -9.69
C VAL A 58 10.70 5.10 -8.89
N GLU A 59 10.75 4.64 -7.63
CA GLU A 59 9.57 4.35 -6.81
C GLU A 59 8.68 5.57 -6.54
N HIS A 60 9.18 6.80 -6.71
CA HIS A 60 8.39 8.03 -6.55
C HIS A 60 7.13 8.06 -7.45
N PRO A 61 5.97 8.55 -6.95
CA PRO A 61 5.72 8.96 -5.56
C PRO A 61 5.59 7.78 -4.58
N VAL A 62 6.27 7.85 -3.44
CA VAL A 62 6.30 6.82 -2.39
C VAL A 62 6.18 7.42 -0.98
N ALA A 63 5.28 6.84 -0.18
CA ALA A 63 5.01 7.21 1.20
C ALA A 63 5.64 6.21 2.19
N LEU A 64 6.27 6.72 3.24
CA LEU A 64 6.74 5.92 4.38
C LEU A 64 5.62 5.78 5.41
N GLN A 65 5.18 4.56 5.69
CA GLN A 65 4.26 4.32 6.80
C GLN A 65 5.00 4.02 8.11
N LEU A 66 4.77 4.85 9.12
CA LEU A 66 5.31 4.72 10.47
C LEU A 66 4.31 4.07 11.43
N GLY A 67 4.83 3.25 12.35
CA GLY A 67 4.12 2.75 13.53
C GLY A 67 4.73 3.31 14.82
N GLY A 68 3.93 3.94 15.66
CA GLY A 68 4.34 4.41 16.99
C GLY A 68 3.21 5.14 17.70
N SER A 69 3.42 5.49 18.97
CA SER A 69 2.52 6.32 19.77
C SER A 69 3.24 7.39 20.61
N ASP A 70 4.57 7.43 20.53
CA ASP A 70 5.39 8.44 21.19
C ASP A 70 5.64 9.61 20.23
N ARG A 71 5.29 10.83 20.67
CA ARG A 71 5.30 12.04 19.84
C ARG A 71 6.71 12.42 19.39
N GLU A 72 7.69 12.35 20.29
CA GLU A 72 9.07 12.75 20.00
C GLU A 72 9.71 11.74 19.04
N LYS A 73 9.53 10.44 19.29
CA LYS A 73 10.04 9.39 18.41
C LYS A 73 9.40 9.45 17.03
N LEU A 74 8.10 9.71 16.92
CA LEU A 74 7.44 9.84 15.62
C LEU A 74 7.93 11.07 14.86
N ALA A 75 8.16 12.20 15.52
CA ALA A 75 8.74 13.40 14.92
C ALA A 75 10.17 13.13 14.39
N GLU A 76 11.01 12.45 15.17
CA GLU A 76 12.36 12.06 14.75
C GLU A 76 12.32 11.08 13.57
N ALA A 77 11.48 10.05 13.64
CA ALA A 77 11.33 9.07 12.57
C ALA A 77 10.79 9.71 11.27
N ALA A 78 9.86 10.65 11.38
CA ALA A 78 9.35 11.43 10.25
C ALA A 78 10.48 12.26 9.59
N SER A 79 11.30 12.93 10.40
CA SER A 79 12.45 13.71 9.93
C SER A 79 13.47 12.83 9.19
N ILE A 80 13.72 11.62 9.71
CA ILE A 80 14.58 10.63 9.05
C ILE A 80 13.96 10.17 7.72
N GLY A 81 12.64 9.93 7.68
CA GLY A 81 11.93 9.59 6.46
C GLY A 81 12.02 10.68 5.39
N GLU A 82 11.77 11.93 5.75
CA GLU A 82 11.93 13.08 4.84
C GLU A 82 13.37 13.19 4.33
N ALA A 83 14.37 13.03 5.20
CA ALA A 83 15.78 13.06 4.81
C ALA A 83 16.19 11.90 3.88
N PHE A 84 15.50 10.75 3.97
CA PHE A 84 15.65 9.64 3.02
C PHE A 84 15.01 9.94 1.66
N GLY A 85 14.17 10.97 1.56
CA GLY A 85 13.57 11.43 0.32
C GLY A 85 12.12 11.00 0.10
N TYR A 86 11.44 10.40 1.07
CA TYR A 86 10.03 10.03 0.92
C TYR A 86 9.14 11.25 0.60
N ASP A 87 8.08 11.05 -0.20
CA ASP A 87 7.17 12.13 -0.59
C ASP A 87 6.08 12.42 0.46
N GLU A 88 5.85 11.46 1.36
CA GLU A 88 4.79 11.50 2.37
C GLU A 88 5.19 10.65 3.59
N ILE A 89 4.85 11.13 4.79
CA ILE A 89 4.87 10.35 6.03
C ILE A 89 3.43 9.96 6.40
N ASN A 90 3.18 8.67 6.60
CA ASN A 90 1.86 8.18 6.99
C ASN A 90 1.89 7.50 8.36
N LEU A 91 0.95 7.83 9.24
CA LEU A 91 0.81 7.18 10.55
C LEU A 91 -0.16 5.99 10.47
N ASN A 92 0.29 4.81 10.89
CA ASN A 92 -0.57 3.63 11.00
C ASN A 92 -1.44 3.67 12.28
N VAL A 93 -2.75 3.73 12.07
CA VAL A 93 -3.82 3.66 13.09
C VAL A 93 -4.80 2.53 12.74
N GLY A 94 -4.37 1.52 11.98
CA GLY A 94 -5.27 0.52 11.37
C GLY A 94 -4.80 -0.93 11.41
N CYS A 95 -3.54 -1.21 11.74
CA CYS A 95 -3.02 -2.58 11.81
C CYS A 95 -3.54 -3.31 13.07
N PRO A 96 -4.19 -4.47 12.94
CA PRO A 96 -4.74 -5.23 14.07
C PRO A 96 -3.79 -6.33 14.61
N SER A 97 -2.51 -6.35 14.25
CA SER A 97 -1.59 -7.46 14.58
C SER A 97 -1.31 -7.63 16.07
N ASP A 98 -0.99 -8.83 16.55
CA ASP A 98 -0.70 -9.05 17.98
C ASP A 98 0.46 -8.19 18.52
N ARG A 99 1.43 -7.82 17.66
CA ARG A 99 2.52 -6.87 18.00
C ARG A 99 2.01 -5.46 18.37
N VAL A 100 0.79 -5.10 17.98
CA VAL A 100 0.06 -3.85 18.27
C VAL A 100 -0.67 -3.91 19.62
N GLN A 101 -1.06 -5.10 20.09
CA GLN A 101 -1.89 -5.27 21.30
C GLN A 101 -1.19 -4.85 22.61
N SER A 102 0.14 -4.60 22.58
CA SER A 102 0.84 -3.94 23.69
C SER A 102 0.43 -2.48 23.91
N GLY A 103 -0.44 -1.92 23.06
CA GLY A 103 -1.00 -0.57 23.19
C GLY A 103 -0.11 0.53 22.59
N THR A 104 0.86 0.17 21.75
CA THR A 104 1.96 1.07 21.37
C THR A 104 1.90 1.63 19.95
N PHE A 105 1.07 1.08 19.05
CA PHE A 105 0.85 1.61 17.68
C PHE A 105 -0.28 0.85 16.99
N GLY A 106 -0.80 1.32 15.84
CA GLY A 106 -1.78 0.57 15.03
C GLY A 106 -3.23 0.74 15.48
N ALA A 107 -4.09 -0.26 15.24
CA ALA A 107 -5.54 -0.14 15.41
C ALA A 107 -5.98 0.16 16.86
N CYS A 108 -5.20 -0.21 17.88
CA CYS A 108 -5.50 0.15 19.27
C CYS A 108 -5.55 1.67 19.49
N LEU A 109 -4.86 2.45 18.65
CA LEU A 109 -4.86 3.91 18.73
C LEU A 109 -6.21 4.56 18.37
N MET A 110 -7.12 3.81 17.72
CA MET A 110 -8.52 4.25 17.52
C MET A 110 -9.26 4.51 18.85
N LYS A 111 -8.76 3.97 19.99
CA LYS A 111 -9.32 4.20 21.33
C LYS A 111 -8.82 5.50 21.97
N VAL A 112 -7.77 6.12 21.42
CA VAL A 112 -7.08 7.27 22.00
C VAL A 112 -6.83 8.36 20.94
N PRO A 113 -7.88 8.94 20.32
CA PRO A 113 -7.75 9.90 19.22
C PRO A 113 -6.91 11.13 19.58
N ASP A 114 -6.97 11.64 20.82
CA ASP A 114 -6.15 12.76 21.28
C ASP A 114 -4.64 12.46 21.24
N LEU A 115 -4.26 11.21 21.50
CA LEU A 115 -2.87 10.77 21.39
C LEU A 115 -2.42 10.79 19.92
N VAL A 116 -3.28 10.30 19.02
CA VAL A 116 -3.01 10.31 17.57
C VAL A 116 -2.86 11.74 17.06
N ALA A 117 -3.77 12.65 17.45
CA ALA A 117 -3.69 14.06 17.11
C ALA A 117 -2.36 14.68 17.58
N GLY A 118 -1.95 14.41 18.83
CA GLY A 118 -0.66 14.88 19.34
C GLY A 118 0.55 14.32 18.58
N CYS A 119 0.48 13.09 18.08
CA CYS A 119 1.51 12.50 17.24
C CYS A 119 1.57 13.14 15.85
N VAL A 120 0.40 13.36 15.22
CA VAL A 120 0.29 14.06 13.93
C VAL A 120 0.88 15.47 14.04
N ALA A 121 0.50 16.24 15.06
CA ALA A 121 1.02 17.58 15.28
C ALA A 121 2.55 17.59 15.42
N ALA A 122 3.12 16.62 16.16
CA ALA A 122 4.56 16.50 16.33
C ALA A 122 5.28 16.17 15.01
N MET A 123 4.73 15.25 14.20
CA MET A 123 5.28 14.94 12.87
C MET A 123 5.16 16.14 11.92
N LYS A 124 4.00 16.81 11.86
CA LYS A 124 3.78 18.00 11.03
C LYS A 124 4.73 19.14 11.37
N ALA A 125 5.11 19.28 12.63
CA ALA A 125 6.09 20.28 13.06
C ALA A 125 7.53 19.92 12.65
N ALA A 126 7.82 18.63 12.42
CA ALA A 126 9.16 18.13 12.16
C ALA A 126 9.52 18.06 10.66
N VAL A 127 8.53 17.87 9.78
CA VAL A 127 8.74 17.71 8.33
C VAL A 127 7.99 18.74 7.50
N LYS A 128 8.43 18.96 6.26
CA LYS A 128 7.77 19.84 5.28
C LYS A 128 6.89 19.07 4.30
N ILE A 129 7.21 17.81 4.05
CA ILE A 129 6.37 16.89 3.27
C ILE A 129 5.04 16.61 3.99
N PRO A 130 4.02 16.15 3.26
CA PRO A 130 2.77 15.70 3.84
C PRO A 130 2.89 14.71 5.01
N VAL A 131 2.01 14.87 5.99
CA VAL A 131 1.76 13.88 7.04
C VAL A 131 0.30 13.45 6.97
N THR A 132 0.08 12.16 6.76
CA THR A 132 -1.26 11.58 6.58
C THR A 132 -1.51 10.48 7.61
N VAL A 133 -2.76 10.03 7.74
CA VAL A 133 -3.14 8.96 8.68
C VAL A 133 -3.86 7.85 7.94
N LYS A 134 -3.58 6.59 8.28
CA LYS A 134 -4.37 5.43 7.79
C LYS A 134 -5.02 4.69 8.95
N CYS A 135 -6.35 4.62 8.96
CA CYS A 135 -7.12 4.04 10.06
C CYS A 135 -8.16 3.01 9.60
N ARG A 136 -8.99 2.58 10.54
CA ARG A 136 -10.23 1.81 10.32
C ARG A 136 -11.45 2.65 10.71
N ILE A 137 -12.65 2.14 10.47
CA ILE A 137 -13.89 2.83 10.90
C ILE A 137 -14.15 2.73 12.41
N GLY A 138 -13.43 1.88 13.13
CA GLY A 138 -13.60 1.64 14.57
C GLY A 138 -12.91 0.36 15.03
N VAL A 139 -12.81 0.17 16.34
CA VAL A 139 -12.35 -1.11 16.93
C VAL A 139 -13.34 -1.71 17.91
N ASP A 140 -13.30 -3.04 18.05
CA ASP A 140 -14.05 -3.82 19.04
C ASP A 140 -15.53 -3.41 19.08
N GLU A 141 -16.03 -2.97 20.24
CA GLU A 141 -17.41 -2.55 20.47
C GLU A 141 -17.67 -1.05 20.21
N GLN A 142 -16.68 -0.29 19.72
CA GLN A 142 -16.90 1.13 19.41
C GLN A 142 -18.00 1.28 18.36
N ASP A 143 -18.91 2.24 18.56
CA ASP A 143 -19.78 2.73 17.50
C ASP A 143 -18.92 3.42 16.42
N PRO A 144 -18.89 2.91 15.17
CA PRO A 144 -18.07 3.49 14.11
C PRO A 144 -18.41 4.95 13.80
N GLU A 145 -19.62 5.43 14.07
CA GLU A 145 -20.01 6.80 13.77
C GLU A 145 -19.21 7.81 14.63
N PRO A 146 -19.41 7.90 15.96
CA PRO A 146 -18.63 8.83 16.79
C PRO A 146 -17.14 8.49 16.85
N ALA A 147 -16.74 7.22 16.74
CA ALA A 147 -15.33 6.83 16.86
C ALA A 147 -14.48 7.35 15.69
N LEU A 148 -14.93 7.11 14.45
CA LEU A 148 -14.22 7.62 13.28
C LEU A 148 -14.32 9.15 13.19
N ASP A 149 -15.44 9.74 13.62
CA ASP A 149 -15.60 11.19 13.61
C ASP A 149 -14.63 11.89 14.56
N ALA A 150 -14.50 11.40 15.79
CA ALA A 150 -13.58 11.94 16.79
C ALA A 150 -12.12 11.81 16.34
N LEU A 151 -11.74 10.68 15.73
CA LEU A 151 -10.40 10.52 15.18
C LEU A 151 -10.14 11.52 14.04
N ALA A 152 -11.07 11.62 13.08
CA ALA A 152 -10.94 12.51 11.93
C ALA A 152 -10.85 13.98 12.38
N ASP A 153 -11.69 14.40 13.33
CA ASP A 153 -11.64 15.75 13.89
C ASP A 153 -10.27 16.03 14.50
N GLY A 154 -9.79 15.16 15.39
CA GLY A 154 -8.51 15.34 16.06
C GLY A 154 -7.31 15.39 15.10
N VAL A 155 -7.25 14.52 14.08
CA VAL A 155 -6.09 14.50 13.18
C VAL A 155 -6.09 15.66 12.18
N PHE A 156 -7.24 16.09 11.69
CA PHE A 156 -7.33 17.27 10.81
C PHE A 156 -7.08 18.57 11.59
N ASP A 157 -7.60 18.71 12.82
CA ASP A 157 -7.29 19.84 13.69
C ASP A 157 -5.79 19.91 14.04
N ALA A 158 -5.11 18.76 14.10
CA ALA A 158 -3.66 18.65 14.26
C ALA A 158 -2.87 18.90 12.96
N GLY A 159 -3.54 19.10 11.83
CA GLY A 159 -2.94 19.45 10.54
C GLY A 159 -2.57 18.27 9.64
N ALA A 160 -3.16 17.08 9.82
CA ALA A 160 -3.00 15.99 8.86
C ALA A 160 -3.46 16.42 7.46
N ASP A 161 -2.71 16.04 6.42
CA ASP A 161 -3.04 16.41 5.04
C ASP A 161 -4.04 15.46 4.37
N ALA A 162 -4.22 14.25 4.90
CA ALA A 162 -5.15 13.24 4.39
C ALA A 162 -5.47 12.16 5.43
N LEU A 163 -6.68 11.57 5.30
CA LEU A 163 -7.11 10.40 6.06
C LEU A 163 -7.52 9.25 5.13
N TRP A 164 -6.79 8.13 5.21
CA TRP A 164 -7.13 6.89 4.50
C TRP A 164 -7.89 5.92 5.41
N VAL A 165 -9.12 5.59 5.07
CA VAL A 165 -10.01 4.79 5.92
C VAL A 165 -10.21 3.40 5.31
N HIS A 166 -9.73 2.36 6.01
CA HIS A 166 -10.18 1.01 5.72
C HIS A 166 -11.61 0.84 6.25
N ALA A 167 -12.56 0.58 5.35
CA ALA A 167 -14.00 0.51 5.59
C ALA A 167 -14.46 -0.73 6.39
N ARG A 168 -13.63 -1.27 7.28
CA ARG A 168 -13.97 -2.38 8.19
C ARG A 168 -13.53 -2.02 9.60
N LYS A 169 -14.29 -2.46 10.61
CA LYS A 169 -13.79 -2.43 12.00
C LYS A 169 -12.57 -3.35 12.14
N ALA A 170 -11.74 -3.12 13.15
CA ALA A 170 -10.81 -4.15 13.63
C ALA A 170 -11.33 -4.73 14.94
N TRP A 171 -11.35 -6.05 15.04
CA TRP A 171 -11.54 -6.74 16.31
C TRP A 171 -10.15 -7.12 16.81
N LEU A 172 -9.74 -6.50 17.91
CA LEU A 172 -8.38 -6.60 18.43
C LEU A 172 -8.14 -7.93 19.14
N GLU A 173 -9.20 -8.63 19.52
CA GLU A 173 -9.15 -9.94 20.16
C GLU A 173 -9.88 -10.98 19.30
N GLY A 174 -9.42 -12.23 19.37
CA GLY A 174 -10.11 -13.39 18.80
C GLY A 174 -9.96 -13.60 17.29
N LEU A 175 -9.38 -12.66 16.54
CA LEU A 175 -9.13 -12.79 15.10
C LEU A 175 -7.67 -12.53 14.73
N SER A 176 -7.13 -13.37 13.84
CA SER A 176 -5.85 -13.09 13.18
C SER A 176 -5.92 -11.84 12.30
N PRO A 177 -4.78 -11.23 11.92
CA PRO A 177 -4.76 -10.09 11.01
C PRO A 177 -5.41 -10.36 9.65
N LYS A 178 -5.34 -11.61 9.18
CA LYS A 178 -5.98 -12.04 7.94
C LYS A 178 -7.50 -12.04 8.09
N GLU A 179 -8.01 -12.68 9.14
CA GLU A 179 -9.45 -12.73 9.43
C GLU A 179 -10.03 -11.33 9.66
N ASN A 180 -9.28 -10.43 10.30
CA ASN A 180 -9.65 -9.03 10.48
C ASN A 180 -9.84 -8.23 9.17
N ARG A 181 -9.41 -8.77 8.02
CA ARG A 181 -9.64 -8.16 6.69
C ARG A 181 -10.81 -8.82 5.95
N ASP A 182 -11.34 -9.92 6.46
CA ASP A 182 -12.34 -10.75 5.77
C ASP A 182 -13.65 -10.89 6.57
N ILE A 183 -13.60 -10.94 7.90
CA ILE A 183 -14.76 -11.23 8.75
C ILE A 183 -15.58 -9.97 9.09
N PRO A 184 -15.03 -8.89 9.72
CA PRO A 184 -15.86 -7.73 10.07
C PRO A 184 -16.38 -7.05 8.80
N PRO A 185 -17.69 -6.84 8.62
CA PRO A 185 -18.25 -6.43 7.34
C PRO A 185 -17.69 -5.09 6.83
N LEU A 186 -17.72 -4.91 5.51
CA LEU A 186 -17.43 -3.62 4.89
C LEU A 186 -18.59 -2.67 5.13
N ASP A 187 -18.27 -1.42 5.43
CA ASP A 187 -19.21 -0.30 5.54
C ASP A 187 -18.61 0.92 4.81
N TYR A 188 -18.76 0.93 3.48
CA TYR A 188 -18.31 2.05 2.64
C TYR A 188 -19.11 3.32 2.90
N GLU A 189 -20.42 3.17 3.14
CA GLU A 189 -21.32 4.28 3.44
C GLU A 189 -20.86 5.09 4.65
N ARG A 190 -20.28 4.43 5.67
CA ARG A 190 -19.67 5.14 6.81
C ARG A 190 -18.56 6.10 6.36
N VAL A 191 -17.71 5.69 5.43
CA VAL A 191 -16.62 6.54 4.90
C VAL A 191 -17.20 7.69 4.06
N TYR A 192 -18.26 7.44 3.28
CA TYR A 192 -18.93 8.47 2.49
C TYR A 192 -19.58 9.54 3.37
N ARG A 193 -20.26 9.14 4.46
CA ARG A 193 -20.81 10.08 5.44
C ARG A 193 -19.72 10.93 6.09
N LEU A 194 -18.55 10.35 6.38
CA LEU A 194 -17.40 11.12 6.87
C LEU A 194 -16.96 12.18 5.84
N LYS A 195 -16.80 11.79 4.56
CA LYS A 195 -16.43 12.74 3.50
C LYS A 195 -17.46 13.85 3.32
N ALA A 196 -18.76 13.54 3.38
CA ALA A 196 -19.80 14.56 3.35
C ALA A 196 -19.68 15.55 4.52
N ARG A 197 -19.33 15.08 5.72
CA ARG A 197 -19.09 15.92 6.91
C ARG A 197 -17.82 16.78 6.77
N LYS A 198 -16.77 16.23 6.16
CA LYS A 198 -15.44 16.84 5.99
C LYS A 198 -15.13 17.18 4.52
N HIS A 199 -16.06 17.86 3.84
CA HIS A 199 -16.00 18.07 2.38
C HIS A 199 -14.70 18.70 1.87
N ASN A 200 -14.03 19.55 2.66
CA ASN A 200 -12.77 20.21 2.28
C ASN A 200 -11.51 19.36 2.49
N GLU A 201 -11.62 18.29 3.29
CA GLU A 201 -10.47 17.45 3.66
C GLU A 201 -10.35 16.25 2.71
N PHE A 202 -9.12 15.80 2.46
CA PHE A 202 -8.88 14.59 1.70
C PHE A 202 -9.24 13.36 2.54
N ILE A 203 -10.21 12.58 2.08
CA ILE A 203 -10.55 11.27 2.65
C ILE A 203 -10.50 10.24 1.53
N GLY A 204 -9.64 9.23 1.70
CA GLY A 204 -9.51 8.12 0.78
C GLY A 204 -10.08 6.82 1.36
N ILE A 205 -10.67 5.97 0.52
CA ILE A 205 -11.30 4.72 0.93
C ILE A 205 -10.43 3.50 0.64
N ASN A 206 -10.48 2.50 1.51
CA ASN A 206 -9.77 1.24 1.40
C ASN A 206 -10.62 0.05 1.88
N GLY A 207 -10.24 -1.14 1.42
CA GLY A 207 -10.78 -2.42 1.86
C GLY A 207 -11.75 -3.00 0.83
N GLY A 208 -11.59 -4.26 0.47
CA GLY A 208 -12.54 -4.97 -0.41
C GLY A 208 -12.50 -4.61 -1.90
N ILE A 209 -11.84 -3.53 -2.31
CA ILE A 209 -11.74 -3.09 -3.71
C ILE A 209 -10.87 -4.05 -4.53
N GLN A 210 -11.44 -4.63 -5.59
CA GLN A 210 -10.82 -5.65 -6.45
C GLN A 210 -10.52 -5.17 -7.86
N THR A 211 -11.24 -4.17 -8.37
CA THR A 211 -11.08 -3.71 -9.76
C THR A 211 -10.88 -2.20 -9.88
N ILE A 212 -10.46 -1.74 -11.07
CA ILE A 212 -10.34 -0.31 -11.39
C ILE A 212 -11.73 0.33 -11.39
N GLU A 213 -12.74 -0.35 -11.91
CA GLU A 213 -14.11 0.14 -12.00
C GLU A 213 -14.70 0.37 -10.60
N GLU A 214 -14.49 -0.57 -9.68
CA GLU A 214 -14.88 -0.38 -8.27
C GLU A 214 -14.15 0.81 -7.64
N ALA A 215 -12.83 0.93 -7.88
CA ALA A 215 -12.04 2.05 -7.37
C ALA A 215 -12.53 3.41 -7.93
N LEU A 216 -12.90 3.47 -9.21
CA LEU A 216 -13.45 4.67 -9.84
C LEU A 216 -14.85 5.01 -9.28
N ALA A 217 -15.72 4.02 -9.09
CA ALA A 217 -17.04 4.25 -8.51
C ALA A 217 -16.97 4.85 -7.10
N HIS A 218 -15.96 4.49 -6.32
CA HIS A 218 -15.72 5.14 -5.03
C HIS A 218 -15.38 6.62 -5.16
N LEU A 219 -14.73 7.05 -6.24
CA LEU A 219 -14.34 8.46 -6.43
C LEU A 219 -15.53 9.40 -6.68
N ASP A 220 -16.73 8.86 -6.92
CA ASP A 220 -17.96 9.66 -6.95
C ASP A 220 -18.35 10.15 -5.53
N HIS A 221 -17.78 9.56 -4.49
CA HIS A 221 -18.11 9.83 -3.09
C HIS A 221 -16.92 10.29 -2.23
N VAL A 222 -15.68 9.95 -2.61
CA VAL A 222 -14.45 10.23 -1.86
C VAL A 222 -13.31 10.70 -2.77
N ASP A 223 -12.23 11.20 -2.19
CA ASP A 223 -11.15 11.84 -2.98
C ASP A 223 -10.15 10.85 -3.57
N GLY A 224 -10.07 9.65 -3.00
CA GLY A 224 -9.13 8.62 -3.42
C GLY A 224 -9.57 7.20 -3.07
N ALA A 225 -9.04 6.24 -3.82
CA ALA A 225 -9.20 4.82 -3.54
C ALA A 225 -7.83 4.17 -3.28
N MET A 226 -7.78 3.14 -2.44
CA MET A 226 -6.55 2.42 -2.15
C MET A 226 -6.73 0.92 -2.38
N LEU A 227 -5.94 0.38 -3.31
CA LEU A 227 -5.91 -1.03 -3.65
C LEU A 227 -5.00 -1.79 -2.68
N GLY A 228 -5.57 -2.78 -1.99
CA GLY A 228 -4.82 -3.65 -1.08
C GLY A 228 -4.41 -4.95 -1.78
N ARG A 229 -5.03 -6.06 -1.35
CA ARG A 229 -4.75 -7.41 -1.85
C ARG A 229 -4.85 -7.56 -3.36
N ALA A 230 -5.73 -6.82 -4.02
CA ALA A 230 -5.86 -6.85 -5.48
C ALA A 230 -4.55 -6.44 -6.18
N ALA A 231 -3.90 -5.37 -5.70
CA ALA A 231 -2.62 -4.93 -6.25
C ALA A 231 -1.50 -5.97 -6.11
N TYR A 232 -1.58 -6.87 -5.10
CA TYR A 232 -0.54 -7.89 -4.87
C TYR A 232 -0.87 -9.25 -5.50
N HIS A 233 -2.13 -9.69 -5.43
CA HIS A 233 -2.54 -10.99 -5.95
C HIS A 233 -2.81 -10.98 -7.46
N THR A 234 -3.22 -9.83 -7.99
CA THR A 234 -3.49 -9.61 -9.41
C THR A 234 -2.85 -8.30 -9.89
N PRO A 235 -1.52 -8.11 -9.75
CA PRO A 235 -0.85 -6.84 -10.03
C PRO A 235 -1.05 -6.32 -11.46
N GLY A 236 -1.41 -7.18 -12.41
CA GLY A 236 -1.75 -6.75 -13.77
C GLY A 236 -2.83 -5.67 -13.84
N ILE A 237 -3.71 -5.55 -12.83
CA ILE A 237 -4.68 -4.44 -12.73
C ILE A 237 -3.99 -3.06 -12.71
N LEU A 238 -2.76 -2.96 -12.18
CA LEU A 238 -2.06 -1.69 -12.06
C LEU A 238 -1.68 -1.11 -13.43
N ALA A 239 -1.51 -1.95 -14.46
CA ALA A 239 -1.22 -1.53 -15.82
C ALA A 239 -2.33 -0.65 -16.43
N GLY A 240 -3.57 -0.76 -15.94
CA GLY A 240 -4.69 0.07 -16.38
C GLY A 240 -4.87 1.37 -15.59
N VAL A 241 -4.13 1.56 -14.50
CA VAL A 241 -4.36 2.67 -13.56
C VAL A 241 -4.07 4.03 -14.21
N ASP A 242 -2.96 4.15 -14.93
CA ASP A 242 -2.54 5.43 -15.51
C ASP A 242 -3.56 5.95 -16.55
N ALA A 243 -4.06 5.07 -17.40
CA ALA A 243 -5.12 5.40 -18.36
C ALA A 243 -6.44 5.77 -17.65
N ALA A 244 -6.86 4.96 -16.67
CA ALA A 244 -8.15 5.11 -16.01
C ALA A 244 -8.25 6.35 -15.11
N PHE A 245 -7.19 6.68 -14.36
CA PHE A 245 -7.21 7.76 -13.36
C PHE A 245 -6.59 9.07 -13.85
N TYR A 246 -5.69 9.01 -14.84
CA TYR A 246 -4.88 10.16 -15.26
C TYR A 246 -4.98 10.46 -16.77
N GLY A 247 -5.76 9.69 -17.53
CA GLY A 247 -6.02 9.95 -18.94
C GLY A 247 -4.79 9.78 -19.84
N VAL A 248 -3.77 9.03 -19.39
CA VAL A 248 -2.62 8.66 -20.21
C VAL A 248 -3.13 7.80 -21.38
N GLN A 249 -2.66 8.09 -22.61
CA GLN A 249 -3.08 7.37 -23.80
C GLN A 249 -2.90 5.86 -23.62
N SER A 250 -3.97 5.10 -23.85
CA SER A 250 -3.99 3.66 -23.70
C SER A 250 -3.36 3.00 -24.93
N GLU A 251 -2.05 2.76 -24.86
CA GLU A 251 -1.37 1.77 -25.70
C GLU A 251 -1.40 0.40 -25.00
N PRO A 252 -1.37 -0.72 -25.73
CA PRO A 252 -1.19 -2.03 -25.12
C PRO A 252 0.04 -2.05 -24.22
N PHE A 253 -0.13 -2.47 -22.96
CA PHE A 253 0.97 -2.51 -22.01
C PHE A 253 2.06 -3.51 -22.46
N ASP A 254 3.30 -3.05 -22.54
CA ASP A 254 4.44 -3.87 -22.96
C ASP A 254 4.96 -4.73 -21.79
N PHE A 255 4.35 -5.90 -21.62
CA PHE A 255 4.80 -6.86 -20.60
C PHE A 255 6.19 -7.42 -20.89
N ALA A 256 6.65 -7.46 -22.14
CA ALA A 256 7.99 -7.94 -22.45
C ALA A 256 9.04 -6.96 -21.92
N ALA A 257 8.85 -5.65 -22.17
CA ALA A 257 9.70 -4.60 -21.63
C ALA A 257 9.70 -4.57 -20.09
N LEU A 258 8.55 -4.79 -19.45
CA LEU A 258 8.48 -4.93 -17.99
C LEU A 258 9.33 -6.12 -17.51
N ILE A 259 9.23 -7.28 -18.17
CA ILE A 259 9.98 -8.48 -17.78
C ILE A 259 11.48 -8.27 -17.95
N ASP A 260 11.92 -7.61 -19.03
CA ASP A 260 13.32 -7.23 -19.22
C ASP A 260 13.80 -6.28 -18.12
N THR A 261 13.02 -5.25 -17.79
CA THR A 261 13.35 -4.30 -16.71
C THR A 261 13.47 -5.00 -15.35
N MET A 262 12.57 -5.94 -15.06
CA MET A 262 12.61 -6.72 -13.82
C MET A 262 13.76 -7.73 -13.80
N ALA A 263 14.17 -8.25 -14.95
CA ALA A 263 15.35 -9.11 -15.08
C ALA A 263 16.63 -8.33 -14.76
N ASP A 264 16.77 -7.11 -15.28
CA ASP A 264 17.91 -6.22 -14.98
C ASP A 264 17.94 -5.81 -13.51
N TYR A 265 16.78 -5.47 -12.93
CA TYR A 265 16.64 -5.21 -11.50
C TYR A 265 17.08 -6.41 -10.65
N ALA A 266 16.62 -7.62 -11.01
CA ALA A 266 17.00 -8.84 -10.31
C ALA A 266 18.49 -9.15 -10.42
N ALA A 267 19.11 -8.90 -11.58
CA ALA A 267 20.55 -9.06 -11.77
C ALA A 267 21.34 -8.19 -10.79
N ARG A 268 21.02 -6.88 -10.71
CA ARG A 268 21.65 -5.95 -9.76
C ARG A 268 21.49 -6.40 -8.31
N HIS A 269 20.32 -6.89 -7.93
CA HIS A 269 20.09 -7.39 -6.57
C HIS A 269 20.94 -8.62 -6.24
N ILE A 270 21.07 -9.54 -7.20
CA ILE A 270 21.91 -10.75 -7.05
C ILE A 270 23.39 -10.38 -6.91
N GLU A 271 23.88 -9.42 -7.70
CA GLU A 271 25.25 -8.90 -7.60
C GLU A 271 25.55 -8.32 -6.21
N GLN A 272 24.54 -7.76 -5.55
CA GLN A 272 24.62 -7.22 -4.19
C GLN A 272 24.46 -8.29 -3.09
N GLY A 273 24.41 -9.58 -3.46
CA GLY A 273 24.28 -10.71 -2.54
C GLY A 273 22.82 -11.14 -2.26
N GLY A 274 21.86 -10.56 -2.97
CA GLY A 274 20.46 -10.96 -2.95
C GLY A 274 20.20 -12.30 -3.66
N ARG A 275 18.97 -12.79 -3.55
CA ARG A 275 18.49 -13.99 -4.27
C ARG A 275 17.35 -13.59 -5.20
N LEU A 276 17.25 -14.24 -6.35
CA LEU A 276 16.18 -14.01 -7.31
C LEU A 276 14.78 -14.10 -6.67
N GLY A 277 14.57 -15.09 -5.80
CA GLY A 277 13.30 -15.28 -5.08
C GLY A 277 12.88 -14.11 -4.18
N HIS A 278 13.79 -13.21 -3.79
CA HIS A 278 13.41 -11.96 -3.08
C HIS A 278 12.62 -11.02 -3.99
N VAL A 279 12.89 -11.03 -5.31
CA VAL A 279 12.21 -10.19 -6.30
C VAL A 279 10.99 -10.92 -6.87
N THR A 280 11.18 -12.14 -7.38
CA THR A 280 10.16 -12.82 -8.19
C THR A 280 8.92 -13.24 -7.41
N ARG A 281 9.02 -13.37 -6.08
CA ARG A 281 7.87 -13.66 -5.20
C ARG A 281 6.73 -12.63 -5.34
N HIS A 282 7.05 -11.39 -5.71
CA HIS A 282 6.07 -10.31 -5.88
C HIS A 282 5.40 -10.32 -7.26
N MET A 283 5.97 -11.05 -8.22
CA MET A 283 5.52 -11.06 -9.61
C MET A 283 4.63 -12.27 -9.94
N VAL A 284 4.41 -13.17 -8.98
CA VAL A 284 3.71 -14.45 -9.17
C VAL A 284 2.27 -14.29 -9.68
N GLY A 285 1.60 -13.21 -9.27
CA GLY A 285 0.23 -12.90 -9.66
C GLY A 285 0.08 -12.11 -10.96
N LEU A 286 1.18 -11.70 -11.61
CA LEU A 286 1.16 -10.73 -12.72
C LEU A 286 0.19 -11.10 -13.83
N PHE A 287 0.21 -12.35 -14.28
CA PHE A 287 -0.62 -12.83 -15.38
C PHE A 287 -1.88 -13.57 -14.92
N HIS A 288 -2.41 -13.25 -13.73
CA HIS A 288 -3.63 -13.89 -13.23
C HIS A 288 -4.75 -13.86 -14.27
N GLY A 289 -5.42 -14.99 -14.47
CA GLY A 289 -6.53 -15.12 -15.43
C GLY A 289 -6.11 -15.35 -16.89
N LEU A 290 -4.82 -15.24 -17.24
CA LEU A 290 -4.34 -15.49 -18.61
C LEU A 290 -4.01 -16.97 -18.87
N HIS A 291 -4.07 -17.38 -20.13
CA HIS A 291 -3.54 -18.67 -20.57
C HIS A 291 -2.03 -18.73 -20.27
N GLY A 292 -1.59 -19.87 -19.74
CA GLY A 292 -0.19 -20.04 -19.33
C GLY A 292 0.17 -19.52 -17.92
N ALA A 293 -0.72 -18.76 -17.27
CA ALA A 293 -0.46 -18.18 -15.94
C ALA A 293 -0.08 -19.20 -14.86
N ARG A 294 -0.67 -20.40 -14.93
CA ARG A 294 -0.32 -21.51 -14.02
C ARG A 294 1.13 -21.94 -14.19
N ARG A 295 1.60 -22.05 -15.44
CA ARG A 295 2.97 -22.45 -15.75
C ARG A 295 3.96 -21.35 -15.37
N TYR A 296 3.65 -20.10 -15.67
CA TYR A 296 4.39 -18.93 -15.21
C TYR A 296 4.60 -18.96 -13.69
N ARG A 297 3.51 -19.10 -12.92
CA ARG A 297 3.54 -19.22 -11.45
C ARG A 297 4.41 -20.37 -10.98
N GLN A 298 4.28 -21.53 -11.62
CA GLN A 298 5.06 -22.72 -11.27
C GLN A 298 6.56 -22.43 -11.40
N ILE A 299 7.00 -21.91 -12.55
CA ILE A 299 8.41 -21.59 -12.81
C ILE A 299 8.95 -20.62 -11.75
N LEU A 300 8.24 -19.53 -11.45
CA LEU A 300 8.69 -18.59 -10.41
C LEU A 300 8.72 -19.20 -9.00
N SER A 301 7.80 -20.11 -8.68
CA SER A 301 7.75 -20.72 -7.35
C SER A 301 8.79 -21.83 -7.16
N THR A 302 9.20 -22.51 -8.24
CA THR A 302 10.11 -23.65 -8.17
C THR A 302 11.52 -23.34 -8.64
N ASP A 303 11.67 -22.61 -9.74
CA ASP A 303 12.96 -22.43 -10.40
C ASP A 303 13.68 -21.19 -9.85
N ALA A 304 12.95 -20.10 -9.59
CA ALA A 304 13.53 -18.88 -9.03
C ALA A 304 13.98 -19.00 -7.57
N THR A 305 13.55 -20.06 -6.87
CA THR A 305 13.92 -20.33 -5.48
C THR A 305 15.19 -21.17 -5.35
N LYS A 306 15.67 -21.78 -6.44
CA LYS A 306 16.87 -22.62 -6.46
C LYS A 306 18.14 -21.79 -6.21
N PRO A 307 19.16 -22.37 -5.52
CA PRO A 307 20.48 -21.75 -5.46
C PRO A 307 21.06 -21.50 -6.85
N GLY A 308 21.60 -20.31 -7.10
CA GLY A 308 22.17 -19.92 -8.40
C GLY A 308 21.16 -19.56 -9.49
N ALA A 309 19.86 -19.50 -9.18
CA ALA A 309 18.86 -19.04 -10.14
C ALA A 309 19.13 -17.58 -10.58
N GLY A 310 19.24 -17.38 -11.90
CA GLY A 310 19.53 -16.09 -12.52
C GLY A 310 18.29 -15.43 -13.16
N PRO A 311 18.43 -14.16 -13.58
CA PRO A 311 17.31 -13.35 -14.09
C PRO A 311 16.63 -13.94 -15.33
N ASP A 312 17.29 -14.79 -16.12
CA ASP A 312 16.71 -15.48 -17.29
C ASP A 312 15.49 -16.36 -16.95
N VAL A 313 15.31 -16.75 -15.68
CA VAL A 313 14.11 -17.46 -15.22
C VAL A 313 12.84 -16.61 -15.43
N LEU A 314 12.93 -15.28 -15.33
CA LEU A 314 11.79 -14.38 -15.60
C LEU A 314 11.36 -14.47 -17.06
N LYS A 315 12.30 -14.43 -18.00
CA LYS A 315 12.04 -14.55 -19.44
C LYS A 315 11.49 -15.93 -19.79
N THR A 316 12.03 -16.98 -19.17
CA THR A 316 11.54 -18.35 -19.31
C THR A 316 10.10 -18.50 -18.79
N ALA A 317 9.79 -17.89 -17.66
CA ALA A 317 8.43 -17.87 -17.12
C ALA A 317 7.47 -17.11 -18.05
N PHE A 318 7.88 -15.95 -18.55
CA PHE A 318 7.08 -15.10 -19.43
C PHE A 318 6.74 -15.78 -20.76
N ALA A 319 7.69 -16.53 -21.35
CA ALA A 319 7.46 -17.30 -22.57
C ALA A 319 6.35 -18.36 -22.46
N ALA A 320 5.94 -18.72 -21.23
CA ALA A 320 4.84 -19.63 -21.01
C ALA A 320 3.46 -18.95 -21.04
N VAL A 321 3.39 -17.61 -21.14
CA VAL A 321 2.15 -16.82 -21.12
C VAL A 321 1.70 -16.52 -22.54
N GLU A 322 0.42 -16.73 -22.81
CA GLU A 322 -0.18 -16.52 -24.14
C GLU A 322 -1.12 -15.32 -24.13
N PHE A 323 -0.85 -14.32 -24.97
CA PHE A 323 -1.62 -13.07 -25.04
C PHE A 323 -2.73 -13.07 -26.11
N GLY A 324 -3.26 -14.25 -26.46
CA GLY A 324 -4.13 -14.43 -27.63
C GLY A 324 -5.39 -15.28 -27.45
N GLY A 325 -5.99 -15.38 -26.25
CA GLY A 325 -7.07 -16.35 -25.97
C GLY A 325 -8.44 -15.81 -25.55
N ALA A 326 -8.59 -14.54 -25.15
CA ALA A 326 -9.82 -14.09 -24.47
C ALA A 326 -11.03 -13.79 -25.39
N ALA A 327 -10.92 -14.02 -26.71
CA ALA A 327 -11.99 -13.71 -27.68
C ALA A 327 -12.68 -14.94 -28.30
N ALA A 328 -12.37 -16.17 -27.87
CA ALA A 328 -12.85 -17.39 -28.56
C ALA A 328 -13.83 -18.28 -27.77
N GLU A 329 -14.16 -17.98 -26.52
CA GLU A 329 -15.09 -18.81 -25.71
C GLU A 329 -16.37 -18.06 -25.29
N ALA A 330 -16.93 -17.25 -26.19
CA ALA A 330 -18.28 -16.69 -26.05
C ALA A 330 -19.02 -16.60 -27.39
N ALA A 331 -19.03 -17.71 -28.15
CA ALA A 331 -19.92 -17.92 -29.28
C ALA A 331 -20.92 -19.04 -28.95
#